data_AF-A0A7S0VBK7-F1
#
_entry.id   AF-A0A7S0VBK7-F1
#
_cell.length_a   1.000
_cell.length_b   1.000
_cell.length_c   1.000
_cell.angle_alpha   90.00
_cell.angle_beta   90.00
_cell.angle_gamma   90.00
#
_symmetry.space_group_name_H-M   'P 1'
#
loop_
_entity.id
_entity.type
_entity.pdbx_description
1 polymer ?
#
loop_
_entity_poly.entity_id
_entity_poly.type
_entity_poly.pdbx_seq_one_letter_code
_entity_poly.pdbx_strand_id
1 'polypeptide(L)'
;TGRASLGVLLLQDIAVVPLLVLLPIVELQNTVATAAEGAAAAPTQDLATLFGTAMGGLTALLAFGYILLPKIFNAVAGARSSETFIALCLLTVAAAGSFTKTIGLSDTLGAFIAGILLAETNYRTQVEADIQPFRGILLGLFFVTTGASVDLPLLAQQWPTALGVLIGLISIKAAITGGIATQFGLSNGDAVRTGLLLSGGGEFAFVVLNLAKNLNVLPFDQTKLLSGVVVCSMALTPALSSLGDAAAERLNRGDKEARMNAKRERKRGRGGEAGGAPRARGAPPA
;
A
#
# COMPACT_ATOMS: atom_id res chain seq x y z
N THR A 1 0.37 17.05 -7.36
CA THR A 1 -0.47 16.04 -6.70
C THR A 1 -0.33 14.67 -7.36
N GLY A 2 -0.81 14.46 -8.60
CA GLY A 2 -0.83 13.13 -9.24
C GLY A 2 0.50 12.35 -9.24
N ARG A 3 1.62 12.98 -9.65
CA ARG A 3 2.95 12.32 -9.61
C ARG A 3 3.41 11.96 -8.19
N ALA A 4 3.11 12.80 -7.20
CA ALA A 4 3.46 12.54 -5.81
C ALA A 4 2.61 11.39 -5.24
N SER A 5 1.30 11.38 -5.54
CA SER A 5 0.40 10.30 -5.14
C SER A 5 0.80 8.95 -5.76
N LEU A 6 1.15 8.93 -7.05
CA LEU A 6 1.65 7.72 -7.71
C LEU A 6 2.94 7.21 -7.09
N GLY A 7 3.90 8.10 -6.80
CA GLY A 7 5.15 7.72 -6.12
C GLY A 7 4.90 7.10 -4.74
N VAL A 8 3.97 7.65 -3.96
CA VAL A 8 3.59 7.09 -2.66
C VAL A 8 2.89 5.73 -2.79
N LEU A 9 1.99 5.57 -3.77
CA LEU A 9 1.33 4.28 -4.03
C LEU A 9 2.35 3.20 -4.39
N LEU A 10 3.30 3.50 -5.28
CA LEU A 10 4.38 2.57 -5.64
C LEU A 10 5.26 2.22 -4.44
N LEU A 11 5.58 3.20 -3.59
CA LEU A 11 6.35 2.94 -2.37
C LEU A 11 5.60 2.03 -1.41
N GLN A 12 4.28 2.23 -1.25
CA GLN A 12 3.44 1.39 -0.40
C GLN A 12 3.41 -0.05 -0.90
N ASP A 13 3.23 -0.25 -2.21
CA ASP A 13 3.21 -1.59 -2.82
C ASP A 13 4.56 -2.31 -2.63
N ILE A 14 5.69 -1.62 -2.80
CA ILE A 14 7.02 -2.19 -2.56
C ILE A 14 7.26 -2.48 -1.07
N ALA A 15 6.77 -1.62 -0.17
CA ALA A 15 6.94 -1.77 1.28
C ALA A 15 6.17 -2.97 1.87
N VAL A 16 5.17 -3.51 1.15
CA VAL A 16 4.48 -4.72 1.56
C VAL A 16 5.39 -5.95 1.50
N VAL A 17 6.35 -6.00 0.56
CA VAL A 17 7.19 -7.18 0.36
C VAL A 17 8.01 -7.52 1.60
N PRO A 18 8.78 -6.58 2.19
CA PRO A 18 9.47 -6.85 3.46
C PRO A 18 8.51 -7.23 4.57
N LEU A 19 7.33 -6.61 4.65
CA LEU A 19 6.32 -6.92 5.67
C LEU A 19 5.85 -8.38 5.59
N LEU A 20 5.61 -8.90 4.40
CA LEU A 20 5.20 -10.29 4.19
C LEU A 20 6.31 -11.30 4.53
N VAL A 21 7.57 -10.90 4.41
CA VAL A 21 8.72 -11.71 4.83
C VAL A 21 8.94 -11.65 6.35
N LEU A 22 8.71 -10.50 6.97
CA LEU A 22 8.94 -10.28 8.40
C LEU A 22 7.87 -10.93 9.28
N LEU A 23 6.60 -10.93 8.88
CA LEU A 23 5.51 -11.47 9.70
C LEU A 23 5.70 -12.94 10.11
N PRO A 24 6.08 -13.88 9.21
CA PRO A 24 6.40 -15.26 9.60
C PRO A 24 7.59 -15.35 10.56
N ILE A 25 8.60 -14.47 10.43
CA ILE A 25 9.78 -14.46 11.31
C ILE A 25 9.37 -14.03 12.73
N VAL A 26 8.48 -13.05 12.86
CA VAL A 26 7.97 -12.57 14.16
C VAL A 26 7.05 -13.60 14.82
N GLU A 27 6.23 -14.33 14.06
CA GLU A 27 5.43 -15.43 14.62
C GLU A 27 6.34 -16.54 15.14
N LEU A 28 7.32 -16.99 14.36
CA LEU A 28 8.29 -17.99 14.81
C LEU A 28 8.96 -17.60 16.14
N GLN A 29 9.19 -16.30 16.36
CA GLN A 29 9.68 -15.76 17.64
C GLN A 29 8.66 -15.83 18.79
N ASN A 30 7.37 -15.57 18.53
CA ASN A 30 6.31 -15.65 19.55
C ASN A 30 5.97 -17.09 19.96
N THR A 31 6.09 -18.05 19.03
CA THR A 31 5.97 -19.49 19.30
C THR A 31 7.09 -19.96 20.25
N VAL A 32 8.26 -19.31 20.23
CA VAL A 32 9.37 -19.57 21.19
C VAL A 32 9.02 -19.15 22.61
N ALA A 33 8.42 -17.97 22.76
CA ALA A 33 8.11 -17.41 24.07
C ALA A 33 7.07 -18.25 24.82
N THR A 34 6.10 -18.79 24.09
CA THR A 34 5.04 -19.66 24.64
C THR A 34 5.49 -21.11 24.86
N ALA A 35 6.40 -21.63 24.03
CA ALA A 35 6.98 -22.96 24.24
C ALA A 35 7.94 -23.03 25.44
N ALA A 36 8.54 -21.91 25.85
CA ALA A 36 9.41 -21.83 27.03
C ALA A 36 8.64 -21.95 28.37
N GLU A 37 7.33 -21.68 28.38
CA GLU A 37 6.49 -21.74 29.60
C GLU A 37 5.76 -23.08 29.80
N GLY A 38 5.81 -24.00 28.82
CA GLY A 38 5.02 -25.25 28.84
C GLY A 38 5.85 -26.49 28.52
N ALA A 39 6.51 -27.06 29.52
CA ALA A 39 7.17 -28.36 29.41
C ALA A 39 6.13 -29.51 29.32
N ALA A 40 5.90 -30.05 28.11
CA ALA A 40 5.49 -31.45 27.89
C ALA A 40 5.56 -31.85 26.40
N ALA A 41 6.56 -32.66 26.05
CA ALA A 41 6.55 -33.72 25.03
C ALA A 41 5.71 -33.52 23.75
N ALA A 42 6.19 -32.69 22.82
CA ALA A 42 6.02 -32.89 21.38
C ALA A 42 7.43 -32.87 20.76
N PRO A 43 7.67 -33.51 19.59
CA PRO A 43 8.99 -33.46 18.97
C PRO A 43 9.23 -32.00 18.56
N THR A 44 9.94 -31.26 19.41
CA THR A 44 10.34 -29.89 19.17
C THR A 44 11.32 -29.95 18.01
N GLN A 45 10.81 -29.80 16.78
CA GLN A 45 11.66 -29.41 15.67
C GLN A 45 12.37 -28.14 16.12
N ASP A 46 13.68 -28.26 16.29
CA ASP A 46 14.52 -27.22 16.85
C ASP A 46 14.27 -25.92 16.07
N LEU A 47 14.19 -24.77 16.73
CA LEU A 47 13.79 -23.52 16.06
C LEU A 47 14.71 -23.18 14.87
N ALA A 48 15.99 -23.54 15.01
CA ALA A 48 17.00 -23.45 13.97
C ALA A 48 16.65 -24.30 12.74
N THR A 49 15.96 -25.43 12.93
CA THR A 49 15.48 -26.29 11.83
C THR A 49 14.23 -25.71 11.15
N LEU A 50 13.29 -25.10 11.87
CA LEU A 50 12.13 -24.43 11.25
C LEU A 50 12.55 -23.16 10.51
N PHE A 51 13.37 -22.32 11.14
CA PHE A 51 13.93 -21.13 10.48
C PHE A 51 14.83 -21.52 9.31
N GLY A 52 15.68 -22.54 9.50
CA GLY A 52 16.57 -23.07 8.47
C GLY A 52 15.82 -23.70 7.29
N THR A 53 14.69 -24.37 7.52
CA THR A 53 13.83 -24.92 6.45
C THR A 53 13.04 -23.84 5.73
N ALA A 54 12.53 -22.83 6.43
CA ALA A 54 11.86 -21.68 5.81
C ALA A 54 12.84 -20.84 4.97
N MET A 55 13.98 -20.43 5.54
CA MET A 55 15.02 -19.68 4.83
C MET A 55 15.69 -20.49 3.74
N GLY A 56 16.00 -21.76 4.00
CA GLY A 56 16.57 -22.69 3.03
C GLY A 56 15.60 -22.97 1.88
N GLY A 57 14.32 -23.15 2.19
CA GLY A 57 13.25 -23.32 1.20
C GLY A 57 13.04 -22.07 0.35
N LEU A 58 13.08 -20.87 0.96
CA LEU A 58 13.01 -19.61 0.22
C LEU A 58 14.22 -19.41 -0.69
N THR A 59 15.42 -19.68 -0.17
CA THR A 59 16.67 -19.59 -0.95
C THR A 59 16.68 -20.61 -2.09
N ALA A 60 16.21 -21.83 -1.83
CA ALA A 60 16.06 -22.86 -2.84
C ALA A 60 15.04 -22.46 -3.92
N LEU A 61 13.90 -21.89 -3.53
CA LEU A 61 12.90 -21.37 -4.46
C LEU A 61 13.48 -20.26 -5.34
N LEU A 62 14.21 -19.31 -4.75
CA LEU A 62 14.86 -18.22 -5.49
C LEU A 62 15.95 -18.75 -6.43
N ALA A 63 16.82 -19.64 -5.95
CA ALA A 63 17.88 -20.24 -6.75
C ALA A 63 17.32 -21.08 -7.90
N PHE A 64 16.30 -21.91 -7.62
CA PHE A 64 15.59 -22.69 -8.62
C PHE A 64 14.89 -21.80 -9.63
N GLY A 65 14.22 -20.76 -9.16
CA GLY A 65 13.60 -19.73 -9.99
C GLY A 65 14.59 -19.09 -10.95
N TYR A 66 15.73 -18.63 -10.42
CA TYR A 66 16.76 -17.96 -11.19
C TYR A 66 17.44 -18.87 -12.22
N ILE A 67 17.69 -20.14 -11.88
CA ILE A 67 18.46 -21.06 -12.74
C ILE A 67 17.56 -21.84 -13.70
N LEU A 68 16.42 -22.33 -13.22
CA LEU A 68 15.58 -23.26 -13.99
C LEU A 68 14.47 -22.57 -14.77
N LEU A 69 13.86 -21.48 -14.26
CA LEU A 69 12.80 -20.79 -15.00
C LEU A 69 13.28 -20.31 -16.38
N PRO A 70 14.46 -19.67 -16.54
CA PRO A 70 14.91 -19.26 -17.86
C PRO A 70 15.05 -20.45 -18.83
N LYS A 71 15.49 -21.61 -18.34
CA LYS A 71 15.64 -22.82 -19.16
C LYS A 71 14.29 -23.39 -19.60
N ILE A 72 13.33 -23.50 -18.67
CA ILE A 72 11.98 -24.00 -18.96
C ILE A 72 11.27 -23.03 -19.92
N PHE A 73 11.35 -21.73 -19.65
CA PHE A 73 10.75 -20.70 -20.48
C PHE A 73 11.39 -20.65 -21.87
N ASN A 74 12.72 -20.81 -22.00
CA ASN A 74 13.38 -20.94 -23.30
C ASN A 74 12.89 -22.16 -24.10
N ALA A 75 12.71 -23.31 -23.43
CA ALA A 75 12.23 -24.52 -24.09
C ALA A 75 10.79 -24.35 -24.60
N VAL A 76 9.92 -23.72 -23.80
CA VAL A 76 8.51 -23.47 -24.16
C VAL A 76 8.36 -22.33 -25.16
N ALA A 77 9.23 -21.31 -25.12
CA ALA A 77 9.26 -20.23 -26.11
C ALA A 77 9.51 -20.78 -27.53
N GLY A 78 10.21 -21.92 -27.65
CA GLY A 78 10.37 -22.65 -28.91
C GLY A 78 9.05 -23.13 -29.55
N ALA A 79 7.99 -23.32 -28.75
CA ALA A 79 6.67 -23.77 -29.22
C ALA A 79 5.82 -22.67 -29.88
N ARG A 80 6.23 -21.38 -29.78
CA ARG A 80 5.55 -20.20 -30.39
C ARG A 80 4.04 -20.09 -30.13
N SER A 81 3.52 -20.64 -29.03
CA SER A 81 2.12 -20.50 -28.62
C SER A 81 2.00 -19.64 -27.36
N SER A 82 1.24 -18.54 -27.45
CA SER A 82 0.93 -17.68 -26.30
C SER A 82 0.14 -18.42 -25.22
N GLU A 83 -0.72 -19.38 -25.60
CA GLU A 83 -1.53 -20.16 -24.66
C GLU A 83 -0.64 -21.03 -23.76
N THR A 84 0.32 -21.72 -24.35
CA THR A 84 1.28 -22.55 -23.62
C THR A 84 2.17 -21.71 -22.71
N PHE A 85 2.55 -20.51 -23.17
CA PHE A 85 3.35 -19.58 -22.40
C PHE A 85 2.58 -19.06 -21.17
N ILE A 86 1.31 -18.66 -21.34
CA ILE A 86 0.43 -18.25 -20.23
C ILE A 86 0.23 -19.41 -19.24
N ALA A 87 -0.03 -20.62 -19.75
CA ALA A 87 -0.20 -21.80 -18.90
C ALA A 87 1.05 -22.05 -18.04
N LEU A 88 2.25 -21.86 -18.61
CA LEU A 88 3.51 -21.98 -17.88
C LEU A 88 3.68 -20.89 -16.81
N CYS A 89 3.30 -19.64 -17.11
CA CYS A 89 3.30 -18.55 -16.13
C CYS A 89 2.39 -18.87 -14.94
N LEU A 90 1.15 -19.27 -15.20
CA LEU A 90 0.18 -19.63 -14.16
C LEU A 90 0.63 -20.85 -13.37
N LEU A 91 1.17 -21.87 -14.04
CA LEU A 91 1.74 -23.06 -13.40
C LEU A 91 2.89 -22.68 -12.48
N THR A 92 3.77 -21.77 -12.90
CA THR A 92 4.91 -21.31 -12.10
C THR A 92 4.44 -20.63 -10.82
N VAL A 93 3.46 -19.73 -10.93
CA VAL A 93 2.88 -19.02 -9.78
C VAL A 93 2.20 -20.00 -8.83
N ALA A 94 1.39 -20.93 -9.36
CA ALA A 94 0.70 -21.95 -8.57
C ALA A 94 1.68 -22.94 -7.91
N ALA A 95 2.73 -23.34 -8.60
CA ALA A 95 3.78 -24.23 -8.09
C ALA A 95 4.56 -23.56 -6.96
N ALA A 96 4.96 -22.29 -7.11
CA ALA A 96 5.67 -21.56 -6.07
C ALA A 96 4.79 -21.32 -4.83
N GLY A 97 3.52 -20.95 -5.03
CA GLY A 97 2.56 -20.83 -3.92
C GLY A 97 2.33 -22.15 -3.20
N SER A 98 2.18 -23.24 -3.95
CA SER A 98 2.02 -24.58 -3.35
C SER A 98 3.28 -25.03 -2.62
N PHE A 99 4.47 -24.78 -3.17
CA PHE A 99 5.75 -25.12 -2.56
C PHE A 99 5.96 -24.36 -1.25
N THR A 100 5.77 -23.04 -1.25
CA THR A 100 5.88 -22.23 -0.03
C THR A 100 4.92 -22.69 1.06
N LYS A 101 3.70 -23.10 0.69
CA LYS A 101 2.76 -23.73 1.62
C LYS A 101 3.27 -25.03 2.26
N THR A 102 4.00 -25.87 1.51
CA THR A 102 4.56 -27.12 2.06
C THR A 102 5.67 -26.91 3.08
N ILE A 103 6.40 -25.78 2.99
CA ILE A 103 7.46 -25.41 3.93
C ILE A 103 6.97 -24.48 5.05
N GLY A 104 5.65 -24.39 5.25
CA GLY A 104 5.04 -23.61 6.34
C GLY A 104 4.93 -22.10 6.07
N LEU A 105 5.19 -21.64 4.85
CA LEU A 105 5.02 -20.24 4.45
C LEU A 105 3.65 -20.02 3.78
N SER A 106 3.24 -18.76 3.61
CA SER A 106 1.99 -18.44 2.92
C SER A 106 2.07 -18.71 1.41
N ASP A 107 1.01 -19.26 0.85
CA ASP A 107 0.85 -19.46 -0.59
C ASP A 107 0.97 -18.15 -1.38
N THR A 108 0.53 -17.04 -0.76
CA THR A 108 0.53 -15.72 -1.36
C THR A 108 1.96 -15.16 -1.46
N LEU A 109 2.83 -15.53 -0.51
CA LEU A 109 4.24 -15.17 -0.55
C LEU A 109 4.95 -15.89 -1.71
N GLY A 110 4.71 -17.18 -1.90
CA GLY A 110 5.30 -17.92 -3.02
C GLY A 110 4.81 -17.45 -4.39
N ALA A 111 3.50 -17.18 -4.50
CA ALA A 111 2.93 -16.60 -5.72
C ALA A 111 3.54 -15.24 -6.06
N PHE A 112 3.73 -14.39 -5.04
CA PHE A 112 4.35 -13.08 -5.20
C PHE A 112 5.82 -13.18 -5.65
N ILE A 113 6.60 -14.08 -5.03
CA ILE A 113 8.00 -14.32 -5.40
C ILE A 113 8.12 -14.86 -6.82
N ALA A 114 7.24 -15.78 -7.23
CA ALA A 114 7.20 -16.23 -8.61
C ALA A 114 6.96 -15.07 -9.59
N GLY A 115 6.06 -14.14 -9.25
CA GLY A 115 5.85 -12.92 -10.05
C GLY A 115 7.12 -12.08 -10.20
N ILE A 116 7.87 -11.86 -9.11
CA ILE A 116 9.15 -11.14 -9.15
C ILE A 116 10.17 -11.88 -10.03
N LEU A 117 10.31 -13.19 -9.83
CA LEU A 117 11.23 -14.01 -10.62
C LEU A 117 10.91 -13.96 -12.11
N LEU A 118 9.63 -14.03 -12.48
CA LEU A 118 9.17 -13.88 -13.87
C LEU A 118 9.48 -12.49 -14.43
N ALA A 119 9.31 -11.44 -13.63
CA ALA A 119 9.59 -10.06 -14.01
C ALA A 119 11.09 -9.78 -14.27
N GLU A 120 11.99 -10.55 -13.65
CA GLU A 120 13.43 -10.48 -13.91
C GLU A 120 13.89 -11.30 -15.13
N THR A 121 13.05 -12.18 -15.68
CA THR A 121 13.42 -12.95 -16.87
C THR A 121 13.45 -12.09 -18.14
N ASN A 122 14.18 -12.57 -19.15
CA ASN A 122 14.17 -11.99 -20.51
C ASN A 122 12.76 -11.95 -21.15
N TYR A 123 11.81 -12.70 -20.59
CA TYR A 123 10.44 -12.80 -21.08
C TYR A 123 9.46 -11.83 -20.43
N ARG A 124 9.91 -10.94 -19.53
CA ARG A 124 9.03 -10.01 -18.81
C ARG A 124 8.03 -9.27 -19.70
N THR A 125 8.47 -8.82 -20.88
CA THR A 125 7.62 -8.05 -21.81
C THR A 125 6.53 -8.92 -22.43
N GLN A 126 6.85 -10.19 -22.71
CA GLN A 126 5.88 -11.15 -23.20
C GLN A 126 4.89 -11.55 -22.10
N VAL A 127 5.39 -11.82 -20.89
CA VAL A 127 4.55 -12.07 -19.70
C VAL A 127 3.60 -10.91 -19.46
N GLU A 128 4.07 -9.66 -19.55
CA GLU A 128 3.25 -8.46 -19.38
C GLU A 128 2.19 -8.35 -20.47
N ALA A 129 2.55 -8.53 -21.75
CA ALA A 129 1.62 -8.48 -22.86
C ALA A 129 0.54 -9.57 -22.77
N ASP A 130 0.91 -10.77 -22.34
CA ASP A 130 0.01 -11.91 -22.23
C ASP A 130 -0.91 -11.83 -21.00
N ILE A 131 -0.49 -11.18 -19.90
CA ILE A 131 -1.30 -10.96 -18.69
C ILE A 131 -2.21 -9.74 -18.82
N GLN A 132 -1.85 -8.74 -19.64
CA GLN A 132 -2.60 -7.49 -19.79
C GLN A 132 -4.12 -7.69 -20.03
N PRO A 133 -4.57 -8.61 -20.91
CA PRO A 133 -6.00 -8.85 -21.14
C PRO A 133 -6.71 -9.43 -19.91
N PHE A 134 -6.01 -10.21 -19.10
CA PHE A 134 -6.56 -10.83 -17.90
C PHE A 134 -6.61 -9.88 -16.71
N ARG A 135 -5.79 -8.83 -16.69
CA ARG A 135 -5.74 -7.88 -15.56
C ARG A 135 -7.12 -7.34 -15.18
N GLY A 136 -7.93 -6.97 -16.17
CA GLY A 136 -9.29 -6.49 -15.91
C GLY A 136 -10.22 -7.56 -15.33
N ILE A 137 -10.10 -8.80 -15.82
CA ILE A 137 -10.89 -9.95 -15.34
C ILE A 137 -10.48 -10.32 -13.92
N LEU A 138 -9.18 -10.41 -13.64
CA LEU A 138 -8.63 -10.71 -12.32
C LEU A 138 -8.98 -9.63 -11.30
N LEU A 139 -8.96 -8.36 -11.71
CA LEU A 139 -9.40 -7.25 -10.86
C LEU A 139 -10.90 -7.33 -10.57
N GLY A 140 -11.72 -7.62 -11.58
CA GLY A 140 -13.16 -7.84 -11.41
C GLY A 140 -13.45 -9.01 -10.46
N LEU A 141 -12.75 -10.14 -10.65
CA LEU A 141 -12.86 -11.31 -9.79
C LEU A 141 -12.44 -10.98 -8.36
N PHE A 142 -11.32 -10.30 -8.16
CA PHE A 142 -10.84 -9.86 -6.85
C PHE A 142 -11.90 -9.03 -6.11
N PHE A 143 -12.53 -8.06 -6.78
CA PHE A 143 -13.56 -7.23 -6.15
C PHE A 143 -14.83 -8.02 -5.83
N VAL A 144 -15.24 -8.94 -6.70
CA VAL A 144 -16.40 -9.81 -6.44
C VAL A 144 -16.13 -10.75 -5.27
N THR A 145 -14.98 -11.43 -5.24
CA THR A 145 -14.64 -12.38 -4.17
C THR A 145 -14.43 -11.68 -2.84
N THR A 146 -13.74 -10.54 -2.85
CA THR A 146 -13.46 -9.78 -1.63
C THR A 146 -14.72 -9.10 -1.10
N GLY A 147 -15.56 -8.57 -1.99
CA GLY A 147 -16.88 -8.05 -1.64
C GLY A 147 -17.80 -9.11 -1.06
N ALA A 148 -17.82 -10.32 -1.63
CA ALA A 148 -18.59 -11.44 -1.12
C ALA A 148 -18.04 -11.99 0.22
N SER A 149 -16.75 -11.77 0.51
CA SER A 149 -16.13 -12.15 1.78
C SER A 149 -16.51 -11.22 2.94
N VAL A 150 -17.18 -10.10 2.67
CA VAL A 150 -17.64 -9.18 3.72
C VAL A 150 -18.86 -9.76 4.44
N ASP A 151 -18.71 -9.94 5.75
CA ASP A 151 -19.77 -10.40 6.64
C ASP A 151 -20.64 -9.20 7.07
N LEU A 152 -21.66 -8.87 6.26
CA LEU A 152 -22.59 -7.77 6.53
C LEU A 152 -23.30 -7.91 7.90
N PRO A 153 -23.77 -9.10 8.31
CA PRO A 153 -24.32 -9.30 9.65
C PRO A 153 -23.35 -8.90 10.77
N LEU A 154 -22.09 -9.33 10.68
CA LEU A 154 -21.07 -8.96 11.66
C LEU A 154 -20.81 -7.45 11.67
N LEU A 155 -20.74 -6.82 10.49
CA LEU A 155 -20.59 -5.37 10.36
C LEU A 155 -21.77 -4.60 10.96
N ALA A 156 -22.99 -5.10 10.80
CA ALA A 156 -24.19 -4.50 11.37
C ALA A 156 -24.23 -4.69 12.90
N GLN A 157 -23.83 -5.85 13.40
CA GLN A 157 -23.79 -6.13 14.84
C GLN A 157 -22.73 -5.28 15.55
N GLN A 158 -21.55 -5.12 14.95
CA GLN A 158 -20.43 -4.36 15.49
C GLN A 158 -20.24 -3.00 14.79
N TRP A 159 -21.34 -2.40 14.31
CA TRP A 159 -21.29 -1.17 13.53
C TRP A 159 -20.53 -0.01 14.20
N PRO A 160 -20.58 0.20 15.54
CA PRO A 160 -19.83 1.30 16.16
C PRO A 160 -18.32 1.07 16.07
N THR A 161 -17.88 -0.18 16.31
CA THR A 161 -16.47 -0.57 16.20
C THR A 161 -15.99 -0.47 14.77
N ALA A 162 -16.76 -1.01 13.81
CA ALA A 162 -16.42 -0.94 12.39
C ALA A 162 -16.29 0.50 11.90
N LEU A 163 -17.23 1.38 12.28
CA LEU A 163 -17.21 2.80 11.93
C LEU A 163 -16.04 3.53 12.60
N GLY A 164 -15.74 3.23 13.87
CA GLY A 164 -14.59 3.76 14.60
C GLY A 164 -13.26 3.39 13.93
N VAL A 165 -13.08 2.13 13.55
CA VAL A 165 -11.87 1.66 12.86
C VAL A 165 -11.79 2.26 11.45
N LEU A 166 -12.90 2.37 10.73
CA LEU A 166 -12.94 2.99 9.40
C LEU A 166 -12.52 4.46 9.44
N ILE A 167 -13.11 5.24 10.36
CA ILE A 167 -12.74 6.64 10.55
C ILE A 167 -11.29 6.75 11.02
N GLY A 168 -10.86 5.89 11.94
CA GLY A 168 -9.48 5.82 12.40
C GLY A 168 -8.50 5.57 11.26
N LEU A 169 -8.76 4.57 10.41
CA LEU A 169 -7.97 4.23 9.24
C LEU A 169 -7.83 5.44 8.30
N ILE A 170 -8.97 6.05 7.92
CA ILE A 170 -9.01 7.17 6.98
C ILE A 170 -8.29 8.38 7.58
N SER A 171 -8.61 8.76 8.81
CA SER A 171 -8.08 9.96 9.46
C SER A 171 -6.58 9.85 9.72
N ILE A 172 -6.11 8.72 10.25
CA ILE A 172 -4.68 8.49 10.51
C ILE A 172 -3.90 8.49 9.19
N LYS A 173 -4.33 7.72 8.18
CA LYS A 173 -3.62 7.69 6.89
C LYS A 173 -3.64 9.06 6.21
N ALA A 174 -4.78 9.76 6.21
CA ALA A 174 -4.87 11.10 5.63
C ALA A 174 -3.98 12.11 6.34
N ALA A 175 -3.89 12.05 7.68
CA ALA A 175 -3.03 12.92 8.46
C ALA A 175 -1.54 12.65 8.20
N ILE A 176 -1.12 11.37 8.17
CA ILE A 176 0.26 10.99 7.91
C ILE A 176 0.66 11.40 6.48
N THR A 177 -0.10 10.97 5.48
CA THR A 177 0.24 11.23 4.07
C THR A 177 0.10 12.70 3.71
N GLY A 178 -0.90 13.40 4.24
CA GLY A 178 -1.05 14.85 4.11
C GLY A 178 0.05 15.64 4.82
N GLY A 179 0.44 15.23 6.02
CA GLY A 179 1.55 15.84 6.77
C GLY A 179 2.91 15.65 6.08
N ILE A 180 3.15 14.48 5.49
CA ILE A 180 4.33 14.26 4.64
C ILE A 180 4.24 15.15 3.41
N ALA A 181 3.08 15.22 2.75
CA ALA A 181 2.91 16.05 1.56
C ALA A 181 3.24 17.54 1.81
N THR A 182 2.86 18.11 2.96
CA THR A 182 3.23 19.50 3.30
C THR A 182 4.74 19.66 3.52
N GLN A 183 5.40 18.68 4.15
CA GLN A 183 6.86 18.70 4.34
C GLN A 183 7.64 18.64 3.01
N PHE A 184 7.09 17.98 2.00
CA PHE A 184 7.63 17.92 0.64
C PHE A 184 7.25 19.13 -0.23
N GLY A 185 6.68 20.18 0.36
CA GLY A 185 6.45 21.47 -0.29
C GLY A 185 5.14 21.57 -1.09
N LEU A 186 4.18 20.66 -0.88
CA LEU A 186 2.85 20.82 -1.46
C LEU A 186 2.08 21.94 -0.72
N SER A 187 1.18 22.63 -1.44
CA SER A 187 0.26 23.57 -0.81
C SER A 187 -0.65 22.84 0.20
N ASN A 188 -1.15 23.54 1.22
CA ASN A 188 -2.03 22.92 2.22
C ASN A 188 -3.26 22.27 1.57
N GLY A 189 -3.82 22.88 0.51
CA GLY A 189 -4.90 22.28 -0.25
C GLY A 189 -4.48 21.00 -0.99
N ASP A 190 -3.34 21.02 -1.67
CA ASP A 190 -2.83 19.85 -2.39
C ASP A 190 -2.42 18.70 -1.45
N ALA A 191 -1.95 19.04 -0.24
CA ALA A 191 -1.60 18.07 0.78
C ALA A 191 -2.84 17.36 1.35
N VAL A 192 -3.90 18.10 1.67
CA VAL A 192 -5.19 17.51 2.11
C VAL A 192 -5.79 16.63 1.02
N ARG A 193 -5.77 17.10 -0.23
CA ARG A 193 -6.21 16.32 -1.39
C ARG A 193 -5.44 15.00 -1.51
N THR A 194 -4.11 15.07 -1.42
CA THR A 194 -3.24 13.90 -1.49
C THR A 194 -3.50 12.95 -0.33
N GLY A 195 -3.72 13.48 0.87
CA GLY A 195 -3.97 12.67 2.06
C GLY A 195 -5.29 11.90 1.99
N LEU A 196 -6.37 12.56 1.58
CA LEU A 196 -7.67 11.92 1.42
C LEU A 196 -7.69 10.92 0.26
N LEU A 197 -7.01 11.22 -0.85
CA LEU A 197 -6.88 10.29 -1.98
C LEU A 197 -6.15 8.99 -1.60
N LEU A 198 -5.17 9.05 -0.69
CA LEU A 198 -4.34 7.92 -0.27
C LEU A 198 -4.81 7.26 1.05
N SER A 199 -5.95 7.69 1.58
CA SER A 199 -6.45 7.27 2.89
C SER A 199 -7.11 5.88 2.91
N GLY A 200 -7.53 5.38 1.74
CA GLY A 200 -8.14 4.05 1.59
C GLY A 200 -7.17 2.90 1.89
N GLY A 201 -7.73 1.74 2.24
CA GLY A 201 -6.99 0.47 2.27
C GLY A 201 -6.59 0.01 0.87
N GLY A 202 -5.52 -0.77 0.76
CA GLY A 202 -5.05 -1.37 -0.49
C GLY A 202 -5.32 -2.86 -0.57
N GLU A 203 -5.15 -3.48 -1.74
CA GLU A 203 -5.35 -4.92 -1.97
C GLU A 203 -4.42 -5.79 -1.11
N PHE A 204 -3.22 -5.29 -0.83
CA PHE A 204 -2.26 -5.97 0.03
C PHE A 204 -2.70 -6.08 1.49
N ALA A 205 -3.66 -5.27 1.94
CA ALA A 205 -4.22 -5.42 3.28
C ALA A 205 -4.88 -6.79 3.46
N PHE A 206 -5.52 -7.34 2.43
CA PHE A 206 -6.11 -8.69 2.49
C PHE A 206 -5.04 -9.77 2.60
N VAL A 207 -3.92 -9.61 1.90
CA VAL A 207 -2.79 -10.55 1.99
C VAL A 207 -2.21 -10.54 3.40
N VAL A 208 -1.98 -9.35 3.97
CA VAL A 208 -1.46 -9.19 5.34
C VAL A 208 -2.44 -9.72 6.39
N LEU A 209 -3.74 -9.42 6.27
CA LEU A 209 -4.77 -9.90 7.19
C LEU A 209 -4.94 -11.42 7.12
N ASN A 210 -4.88 -12.01 5.92
CA ASN A 210 -4.92 -13.46 5.75
C ASN A 210 -3.67 -14.13 6.35
N LEU A 211 -2.50 -13.53 6.13
CA LEU A 211 -1.25 -13.99 6.75
C LEU A 211 -1.35 -13.92 8.28
N ALA A 212 -1.80 -12.80 8.84
CA ALA A 212 -1.99 -12.63 10.28
C ALA A 212 -2.99 -13.64 10.87
N LYS A 213 -4.04 -13.99 10.12
CA LYS A 213 -5.00 -15.05 10.49
C LYS A 213 -4.35 -16.43 10.50
N ASN A 214 -3.59 -16.77 9.45
CA ASN A 214 -2.95 -18.09 9.34
C ASN A 214 -1.83 -18.28 10.39
N LEU A 215 -1.17 -17.20 10.77
CA LEU A 215 -0.18 -17.14 11.84
C LEU A 215 -0.80 -17.01 13.24
N ASN A 216 -2.14 -17.07 13.37
CA ASN A 216 -2.88 -16.89 14.63
C ASN A 216 -2.53 -15.59 15.40
N VAL A 217 -2.03 -14.57 14.71
CA VAL A 217 -1.72 -13.24 15.28
C VAL A 217 -3.00 -12.48 15.60
N LEU A 218 -4.04 -12.67 14.77
CA LEU A 218 -5.35 -12.06 14.95
C LEU A 218 -6.45 -13.12 15.04
N PRO A 219 -7.40 -12.99 15.97
CA PRO A 219 -8.61 -13.81 16.00
C PRO A 219 -9.41 -13.69 14.71
N PHE A 220 -10.04 -14.80 14.31
CA PHE A 220 -10.84 -14.89 13.07
C PHE A 220 -11.88 -13.77 12.92
N ASP A 221 -12.60 -13.44 13.99
CA ASP A 221 -13.64 -12.41 13.99
C ASP A 221 -13.07 -11.01 13.75
N GLN A 222 -11.86 -10.74 14.27
CA GLN A 222 -11.17 -9.46 14.05
C GLN A 222 -10.71 -9.35 12.60
N THR A 223 -10.11 -10.41 12.04
CA THR A 223 -9.70 -10.43 10.63
C THR A 223 -10.90 -10.22 9.70
N LYS A 224 -12.04 -10.83 9.99
CA LYS A 224 -13.30 -10.61 9.24
C LYS A 224 -13.76 -9.16 9.31
N LEU A 225 -13.86 -8.59 10.51
CA LEU A 225 -14.28 -7.19 10.67
C LEU A 225 -13.33 -6.22 9.98
N LEU A 226 -12.01 -6.39 10.15
CA LEU A 226 -10.99 -5.56 9.52
C LEU A 226 -11.03 -5.66 8.00
N SER A 227 -11.23 -6.87 7.45
CA SER A 227 -11.38 -7.07 6.00
C SER A 227 -12.61 -6.30 5.49
N GLY A 228 -13.74 -6.36 6.21
CA GLY A 228 -14.93 -5.58 5.89
C GLY A 228 -14.68 -4.07 5.91
N VAL A 229 -13.98 -3.57 6.93
CA VAL A 229 -13.60 -2.15 7.03
C VAL A 229 -12.69 -1.73 5.86
N VAL A 230 -11.72 -2.56 5.46
CA VAL A 230 -10.88 -2.31 4.28
C VAL A 230 -11.73 -2.19 3.02
N VAL A 231 -12.65 -3.12 2.78
CA VAL A 231 -13.56 -3.05 1.61
C VAL A 231 -14.41 -1.78 1.62
N CYS A 232 -15.00 -1.43 2.78
CA CYS A 232 -15.76 -0.19 2.92
C CYS A 232 -14.88 1.04 2.62
N SER A 233 -13.62 1.06 3.09
CA SER A 233 -12.69 2.15 2.82
C SER A 233 -12.37 2.27 1.32
N MET A 234 -12.18 1.15 0.62
CA MET A 234 -11.94 1.12 -0.82
C MET A 234 -13.16 1.67 -1.58
N ALA A 235 -14.37 1.26 -1.20
CA ALA A 235 -15.62 1.76 -1.77
C ALA A 235 -15.83 3.27 -1.52
N LEU A 236 -15.34 3.80 -0.40
CA LEU A 236 -15.41 5.23 -0.05
C LEU A 236 -14.34 6.09 -0.74
N THR A 237 -13.27 5.51 -1.29
CA THR A 237 -12.18 6.22 -1.98
C THR A 237 -12.65 7.27 -3.00
N PRO A 238 -13.56 7.00 -3.94
CA PRO A 238 -14.02 8.03 -4.88
C PRO A 238 -14.72 9.21 -4.18
N ALA A 239 -15.50 8.95 -3.13
CA ALA A 239 -16.13 9.99 -2.34
C ALA A 239 -15.08 10.83 -1.59
N LEU A 240 -14.08 10.18 -0.98
CA LEU A 240 -12.97 10.84 -0.30
C LEU A 240 -12.12 11.68 -1.25
N SER A 241 -11.91 11.22 -2.49
CA SER A 241 -11.23 12.00 -3.53
C SER A 241 -12.01 13.28 -3.87
N SER A 242 -13.33 13.17 -4.08
CA SER A 242 -14.17 14.35 -4.38
C SER A 242 -14.20 15.35 -3.22
N LEU A 243 -14.22 14.84 -1.98
CA LEU A 243 -14.15 15.66 -0.78
C LEU A 243 -12.78 16.35 -0.65
N GLY A 244 -11.70 15.65 -0.99
CA GLY A 244 -10.35 16.20 -1.02
C GLY A 244 -10.19 17.31 -2.06
N ASP A 245 -10.79 17.15 -3.23
CA ASP A 245 -10.81 18.19 -4.27
C ASP A 245 -11.53 19.46 -3.78
N ALA A 246 -12.72 19.30 -3.19
CA ALA A 246 -13.49 20.41 -2.64
C ALA A 246 -12.79 21.11 -1.46
N ALA A 247 -12.16 20.34 -0.57
CA ALA A 247 -11.39 20.87 0.56
C ALA A 247 -10.16 21.66 0.07
N ALA A 248 -9.46 21.14 -0.93
CA ALA A 248 -8.29 21.80 -1.51
C ALA A 248 -8.64 23.13 -2.16
N GLU A 249 -9.76 23.20 -2.87
CA GLU A 249 -10.22 24.44 -3.50
C GLU A 249 -10.50 25.55 -2.48
N ARG A 250 -11.14 25.21 -1.37
CA ARG A 250 -11.42 26.15 -0.27
C ARG A 250 -10.14 26.66 0.38
N LEU A 251 -9.19 25.77 0.68
CA LEU A 251 -7.92 26.12 1.31
C LEU A 251 -7.03 26.97 0.38
N ASN A 252 -6.94 26.60 -0.89
CA ASN A 252 -6.14 27.33 -1.87
C ASN A 252 -6.72 28.72 -2.17
N ARG A 253 -8.04 28.91 -2.08
CA ARG A 253 -8.69 30.22 -2.20
C ARG A 253 -8.35 31.11 -0.99
N GLY A 254 -8.43 30.58 0.23
CA GLY A 254 -8.05 31.29 1.45
C GLY A 254 -6.58 31.74 1.44
N ASP A 255 -5.66 30.87 1.03
CA ASP A 255 -4.23 31.19 0.92
C ASP A 255 -3.94 32.29 -0.11
N LYS A 256 -4.65 32.29 -1.24
CA LYS A 256 -4.52 33.33 -2.28
C LYS A 256 -5.05 34.68 -1.78
N GLU A 257 -6.19 34.70 -1.11
CA GLU A 257 -6.79 35.91 -0.55
C GLU A 257 -5.90 36.53 0.56
N ALA A 258 -5.37 35.70 1.46
CA ALA A 258 -4.43 36.12 2.50
C ALA A 258 -3.14 36.73 1.92
N ARG A 259 -2.54 36.08 0.90
CA ARG A 259 -1.36 36.61 0.19
C ARG A 259 -1.64 37.92 -0.53
N MET A 260 -2.85 38.10 -1.09
CA MET A 260 -3.25 39.33 -1.76
C MET A 260 -3.43 40.47 -0.76
N ASN A 261 -4.04 40.22 0.39
CA ASN A 261 -4.21 41.20 1.46
C ASN A 261 -2.87 41.63 2.06
N ALA A 262 -1.97 40.68 2.36
CA ALA A 262 -0.62 41.00 2.85
C ALA A 262 0.18 41.85 1.84
N LYS A 263 0.04 41.60 0.53
CA LYS A 263 0.64 42.46 -0.51
C LYS A 263 0.01 43.85 -0.56
N ARG A 264 -1.30 43.99 -0.36
CA ARG A 264 -2.01 45.28 -0.33
C ARG A 264 -1.60 46.11 0.88
N GLU A 265 -1.45 45.49 2.06
CA GLU A 265 -0.96 46.16 3.27
C GLU A 265 0.49 46.64 3.13
N ARG A 266 1.39 45.81 2.58
CA ARG A 266 2.77 46.22 2.30
C ARG A 266 2.86 47.39 1.32
N LYS A 267 1.95 47.46 0.32
CA LYS A 267 1.87 48.60 -0.60
C LYS A 267 1.32 49.85 0.08
N ARG A 268 0.35 49.72 1.00
CA ARG A 268 -0.19 50.85 1.78
C ARG A 268 0.84 51.41 2.76
N GLY A 269 1.63 50.57 3.44
CA GLY A 269 2.70 51.01 4.34
C GLY A 269 3.82 51.79 3.62
N ARG A 270 4.21 51.39 2.41
CA ARG A 270 5.21 52.11 1.60
C ARG A 270 4.70 53.40 0.96
N GLY A 271 3.39 53.57 0.81
CA GLY A 271 2.79 54.79 0.25
C GLY A 271 2.63 55.94 1.26
N GLY A 272 2.69 55.64 2.57
CA GLY A 272 2.53 56.64 3.63
C GLY A 272 3.78 57.48 3.90
N GLU A 273 4.99 56.94 3.67
CA GLU A 273 6.25 57.65 3.95
C GLU A 273 6.68 58.63 2.84
N ALA A 274 6.12 58.54 1.64
CA ALA A 274 6.50 59.39 0.50
C ALA A 274 5.72 60.72 0.41
N GLY A 275 4.77 60.98 1.31
CA GLY A 275 3.83 62.11 1.22
C GLY A 275 4.17 63.36 2.04
N GLY A 276 5.28 63.39 2.78
CA GLY A 276 5.57 64.42 3.77
C GLY A 276 6.91 65.14 3.60
N ALA A 277 7.16 65.79 2.46
CA ALA A 277 8.26 66.74 2.33
C ALA A 277 7.69 68.17 2.31
N PRO A 278 7.96 69.02 3.32
CA PRO A 278 7.48 70.40 3.32
C PRO A 278 8.28 71.23 2.32
N ARG A 279 7.58 71.90 1.40
CA ARG A 279 8.15 72.90 0.47
C ARG A 279 8.80 74.03 1.29
N ALA A 280 10.12 74.13 1.25
CA ALA A 280 10.85 75.28 1.76
C ALA A 280 10.49 76.54 0.93
N ARG A 281 9.84 77.52 1.56
CA ARG A 281 9.75 78.90 1.04
C ARG A 281 10.98 79.66 1.50
N GLY A 282 11.69 80.24 0.54
CA GLY A 282 12.85 81.09 0.79
C GLY A 282 12.50 82.37 1.55
N ALA A 283 13.44 82.82 2.38
CA ALA A 283 13.47 84.15 2.97
C ALA A 283 14.45 85.04 2.19
N PRO A 284 14.20 86.36 2.03
CA PRO A 284 15.11 87.30 1.39
C PRO A 284 16.11 87.91 2.40
N PRO A 285 17.13 88.68 1.93
CA PRO A 285 18.40 88.84 2.63
C PRO A 285 18.44 90.03 3.60
N ALA A 286 19.35 89.95 4.57
CA ALA A 286 19.99 91.07 5.26
C ALA A 286 21.44 90.65 5.59
#